data_AF-A0A9E3KLX4-F1
#
_entry.id   AF-A0A9E3KLX4-F1
#
_cell.length_a   1.000
_cell.length_b   1.000
_cell.length_c   1.000
_cell.angle_alpha   90.00
_cell.angle_beta   90.00
_cell.angle_gamma   90.00
#
_symmetry.space_group_name_H-M   'P 1'
#
loop_
_entity.id
_entity.type
_entity.pdbx_description
1 polymer ?
#
loop_
_entity_poly.entity_id
_entity_poly.type
_entity_poly.pdbx_seq_one_letter_code
_entity_poly.pdbx_strand_id
1 'polypeptide(L)'
;MDLKELSTCSLVGGTALSLKYGHRKSIDIDLFSTEEIAIEPLVNRLINEFKLDFTYEKQQPKFGLFCYIKNVKVDIIHYPHPLLKPIEVIDNIKLFSELDIAAMKINAILGRGVKKDYFDLAELLKHFSLEDIINAYQTKYPNQHYLISIPNALTYFVDAENSPNPISLNKTSWEEVKNTLKIAVRNYLI
;
A
#
# COMPACT_ATOMS: atom_id res chain seq x y z
N MET A 1 -24.43 2.60 5.19
CA MET A 1 -23.89 3.93 5.52
C MET A 1 -23.34 4.51 4.22
N ASP A 2 -23.80 5.69 3.82
CA ASP A 2 -23.30 6.36 2.61
C ASP A 2 -22.45 7.57 3.03
N LEU A 3 -21.14 7.43 2.91
CA LEU A 3 -20.13 8.47 3.14
C LEU A 3 -19.70 9.01 1.77
N LYS A 4 -20.45 9.98 1.25
CA LYS A 4 -20.22 10.56 -0.08
C LYS A 4 -18.83 11.20 -0.19
N GLU A 5 -18.31 11.70 0.93
CA GLU A 5 -16.98 12.28 1.06
C GLU A 5 -15.86 11.26 0.78
N LEU A 6 -16.15 9.96 0.85
CA LEU A 6 -15.23 8.87 0.51
C LEU A 6 -15.52 8.24 -0.85
N SER A 7 -16.45 8.80 -1.64
CA SER A 7 -16.88 8.18 -2.90
C SER A 7 -15.76 8.01 -3.92
N THR A 8 -14.74 8.86 -3.89
CA THR A 8 -13.55 8.80 -4.77
C THR A 8 -12.42 7.95 -4.18
N CYS A 9 -12.52 7.59 -2.90
CA CYS A 9 -11.49 6.82 -2.20
C CYS A 9 -11.56 5.33 -2.54
N SER A 10 -10.39 4.71 -2.62
CA SER A 10 -10.23 3.28 -2.83
C SER A 10 -9.25 2.70 -1.82
N LEU A 11 -9.50 1.46 -1.39
CA LEU A 11 -8.61 0.71 -0.53
C LEU A 11 -7.32 0.37 -1.27
N VAL A 12 -6.18 0.56 -0.59
CA VAL A 12 -4.86 0.28 -1.15
C VAL A 12 -3.99 -0.53 -0.18
N GLY A 13 -2.71 -0.66 -0.54
CA GLY A 13 -1.67 -1.09 0.38
C GLY A 13 -1.81 -2.54 0.82
N GLY A 14 -1.32 -2.81 2.04
CA GLY A 14 -1.26 -4.17 2.57
C GLY A 14 -2.62 -4.81 2.83
N THR A 15 -3.63 -3.99 3.12
CA THR A 15 -4.98 -4.45 3.44
C THR A 15 -5.76 -4.84 2.19
N ALA A 16 -5.62 -4.09 1.09
CA ALA A 16 -6.13 -4.51 -0.21
C ALA A 16 -5.56 -5.88 -0.63
N LEU A 17 -4.24 -6.07 -0.52
CA LEU A 17 -3.60 -7.36 -0.85
C LEU A 17 -4.01 -8.48 0.11
N SER A 18 -4.12 -8.18 1.41
CA SER A 18 -4.58 -9.16 2.41
C SER A 18 -6.00 -9.63 2.14
N LEU A 19 -6.90 -8.77 1.65
CA LEU A 19 -8.26 -9.17 1.27
C LEU A 19 -8.25 -10.06 0.03
N LYS A 20 -7.41 -9.74 -0.97
CA LYS A 20 -7.33 -10.51 -2.22
C LYS A 20 -6.69 -11.89 -2.04
N TYR A 21 -5.56 -11.95 -1.33
CA TYR A 21 -4.72 -13.13 -1.30
C TYR A 21 -4.69 -13.85 0.04
N GLY A 22 -5.11 -13.18 1.12
CA GLY A 22 -5.00 -13.75 2.47
C GLY A 22 -3.57 -14.19 2.81
N HIS A 23 -2.54 -13.50 2.30
CA HIS A 23 -1.14 -13.90 2.45
C HIS A 23 -0.55 -13.54 3.82
N ARG A 24 -1.01 -12.44 4.44
CA ARG A 24 -0.66 -12.03 5.81
C ARG A 24 -1.80 -11.24 6.45
N LYS A 25 -1.81 -11.15 7.77
CA LYS A 25 -2.71 -10.24 8.50
C LYS A 25 -2.32 -8.78 8.21
N SER A 26 -3.32 -7.94 7.91
CA SER A 26 -3.19 -6.48 7.83
C SER A 26 -4.34 -5.84 8.61
N ILE A 27 -4.03 -4.85 9.44
CA ILE A 27 -5.01 -4.25 10.38
C ILE A 27 -5.33 -2.79 10.07
N ASP A 28 -4.41 -2.07 9.44
CA ASP A 28 -4.58 -0.66 9.09
C ASP A 28 -5.49 -0.54 7.85
N ILE A 29 -6.23 0.55 7.71
CA ILE A 29 -7.02 0.84 6.51
C ILE A 29 -6.42 2.05 5.82
N ASP A 30 -5.90 1.85 4.61
CA ASP A 30 -5.38 2.91 3.75
C ASP A 30 -6.39 3.19 2.63
N LEU A 31 -7.00 4.39 2.63
CA LEU A 31 -7.97 4.85 1.63
C LEU A 31 -7.38 6.00 0.81
N PHE A 32 -7.08 5.76 -0.47
CA PHE A 32 -6.40 6.74 -1.31
C PHE A 32 -7.34 7.23 -2.41
N SER A 33 -7.23 8.51 -2.75
CA SER A 33 -7.97 9.14 -3.85
C SER A 33 -7.01 9.88 -4.78
N THR A 34 -7.17 9.71 -6.09
CA THR A 34 -6.46 10.54 -7.08
C THR A 34 -7.01 11.95 -7.17
N GLU A 35 -8.22 12.16 -6.66
CA GLU A 35 -8.91 13.45 -6.58
C GLU A 35 -8.74 14.06 -5.19
N GLU A 36 -8.84 15.39 -5.10
CA GLU A 36 -8.80 16.10 -3.82
C GLU A 36 -9.92 15.63 -2.88
N ILE A 37 -9.60 15.58 -1.58
CA ILE A 37 -10.53 15.13 -0.55
C ILE A 37 -10.92 16.34 0.29
N ALA A 38 -12.22 16.57 0.45
CA ALA A 38 -12.73 17.60 1.34
C ALA A 38 -12.60 17.14 2.81
N ILE A 39 -11.42 17.35 3.39
CA ILE A 39 -11.06 16.82 4.72
C ILE A 39 -11.97 17.34 5.83
N GLU A 40 -12.29 18.64 5.87
CA GLU A 40 -13.13 19.22 6.93
C GLU A 40 -14.57 18.64 6.95
N PRO A 41 -15.31 18.59 5.82
CA PRO A 41 -16.60 17.89 5.78
C PRO A 41 -16.50 16.41 6.18
N LEU A 42 -15.49 15.70 5.67
CA LEU A 42 -15.26 14.28 5.97
C LEU A 42 -15.08 14.07 7.48
N VAL A 43 -14.22 14.87 8.09
CA VAL A 43 -13.98 14.91 9.54
C VAL A 43 -15.28 15.06 10.31
N ASN A 44 -16.09 16.06 9.97
CA ASN A 44 -17.30 16.37 10.72
C ASN A 44 -18.29 15.21 10.60
N ARG A 45 -18.33 14.58 9.43
CA ARG A 45 -19.13 13.40 9.20
C ARG A 45 -18.65 12.21 10.03
N LEU A 46 -17.35 11.93 10.05
CA LEU A 46 -16.78 10.84 10.85
C LEU A 46 -17.02 11.04 12.35
N ILE A 47 -16.87 12.27 12.87
CA ILE A 47 -17.18 12.60 14.27
C ILE A 47 -18.66 12.31 14.57
N ASN A 48 -19.59 12.74 13.71
CA ASN A 48 -21.01 12.55 13.94
C ASN A 48 -21.43 11.07 13.94
N GLU A 49 -20.82 10.29 13.05
CA GLU A 49 -21.17 8.89 12.83
C GLU A 49 -20.54 7.97 13.88
N PHE A 50 -19.27 8.17 14.21
CA PHE A 50 -18.51 7.30 15.11
C PHE A 50 -18.39 7.85 16.55
N LYS A 51 -18.67 9.14 16.78
CA LYS A 51 -18.70 9.78 18.10
C LYS A 51 -17.40 9.50 18.88
N LEU A 52 -17.52 8.82 20.02
CA LEU A 52 -16.39 8.47 20.91
C LEU A 52 -15.44 7.44 20.30
N ASP A 53 -15.87 6.72 19.25
CA ASP A 53 -15.02 5.75 18.55
C ASP A 53 -14.12 6.40 17.50
N PHE A 54 -14.20 7.72 17.29
CA PHE A 54 -13.33 8.47 16.38
C PHE A 54 -12.29 9.30 17.14
N THR A 55 -11.03 9.18 16.74
CA THR A 55 -9.94 10.00 17.29
C THR A 55 -8.96 10.41 16.20
N TYR A 56 -8.38 11.61 16.34
CA TYR A 56 -7.34 12.10 15.44
C TYR A 56 -5.93 11.67 15.86
N GLU A 57 -5.05 11.51 14.88
CA GLU A 57 -3.62 11.64 15.16
C GLU A 57 -3.25 13.10 15.50
N LYS A 58 -2.30 13.28 16.42
CA LYS A 58 -1.90 14.60 16.93
C LYS A 58 -1.33 15.53 15.87
N GLN A 59 -0.79 14.98 14.79
CA GLN A 59 -0.22 15.73 13.68
C GLN A 59 -0.95 15.34 12.40
N GLN A 60 -1.59 16.32 11.76
CA GLN A 60 -2.30 16.13 10.50
C GLN A 60 -1.52 16.83 9.38
N PRO A 61 -0.87 16.09 8.49
CA PRO A 61 -0.29 16.70 7.31
C PRO A 61 -1.40 17.17 6.35
N LYS A 62 -1.10 18.17 5.51
CA LYS A 62 -2.11 18.77 4.61
C LYS A 62 -2.65 17.82 3.54
N PHE A 63 -1.96 16.72 3.25
CA PHE A 63 -2.28 15.81 2.15
C PHE A 63 -3.26 14.70 2.54
N GLY A 64 -3.69 14.61 3.79
CA GLY A 64 -4.60 13.55 4.21
C GLY A 64 -5.09 13.68 5.65
N LEU A 65 -6.02 12.79 6.00
CA LEU A 65 -6.56 12.62 7.34
C LEU A 65 -6.02 11.32 7.93
N PHE A 66 -5.44 11.41 9.11
CA PHE A 66 -4.89 10.29 9.87
C PHE A 66 -5.68 10.14 11.16
N CYS A 67 -6.41 9.03 11.30
CA CYS A 67 -7.34 8.86 12.40
C CYS A 67 -7.43 7.42 12.88
N TYR A 68 -8.13 7.21 13.99
CA TYR A 68 -8.55 5.90 14.44
C TYR A 68 -10.06 5.86 14.53
N ILE A 69 -10.63 4.78 13.99
CA ILE A 69 -12.06 4.45 14.11
C ILE A 69 -12.15 3.10 14.81
N LYS A 70 -12.78 3.05 15.99
CA LYS A 70 -12.88 1.82 16.81
C LYS A 70 -11.53 1.15 17.05
N ASN A 71 -10.50 1.95 17.35
CA ASN A 71 -9.11 1.54 17.52
C ASN A 71 -8.41 0.96 16.27
N VAL A 72 -9.04 1.04 15.09
CA VAL A 72 -8.41 0.70 13.80
C VAL A 72 -7.83 1.97 13.21
N LYS A 73 -6.56 1.95 12.84
CA LYS A 73 -5.91 3.06 12.15
C LYS A 73 -6.49 3.20 10.73
N VAL A 74 -6.90 4.41 10.37
CA VAL A 74 -7.47 4.75 9.07
C VAL A 74 -6.76 5.98 8.52
N ASP A 75 -6.04 5.79 7.42
CA ASP A 75 -5.31 6.83 6.70
C ASP A 75 -6.05 7.13 5.40
N ILE A 76 -6.49 8.37 5.24
CA ILE A 76 -7.27 8.84 4.10
C ILE A 76 -6.45 9.90 3.36
N ILE A 77 -5.92 9.55 2.20
CA ILE A 77 -4.83 10.30 1.57
C ILE A 77 -5.24 10.77 0.17
N HIS A 78 -5.06 12.06 -0.08
CA HIS A 78 -5.02 12.58 -1.44
C HIS A 78 -3.70 12.17 -2.09
N TYR A 79 -3.79 11.33 -3.11
CA TYR A 79 -2.69 10.67 -3.77
C TYR A 79 -2.72 10.96 -5.29
N PRO A 80 -2.26 12.14 -5.72
CA PRO A 80 -2.40 12.65 -7.10
C PRO A 80 -1.42 11.99 -8.08
N HIS A 81 -1.44 10.67 -8.14
CA HIS A 81 -0.69 9.85 -9.08
C HIS A 81 -1.66 9.16 -10.04
N PRO A 82 -1.29 8.95 -11.31
CA PRO A 82 -2.15 8.27 -12.26
C PRO A 82 -2.47 6.85 -11.79
N LEU A 83 -3.69 6.41 -12.11
CA LEU A 83 -4.07 5.00 -12.00
C LEU A 83 -3.50 4.23 -13.19
N LEU A 84 -2.85 3.11 -12.93
CA LEU A 84 -2.30 2.25 -13.98
C LEU A 84 -3.37 1.38 -14.63
N LYS A 85 -4.41 1.03 -13.86
CA LYS A 85 -5.58 0.29 -14.31
C LYS A 85 -6.86 0.88 -13.69
N PRO A 86 -8.04 0.60 -14.26
CA PRO A 86 -9.31 0.98 -13.64
C PRO A 86 -9.44 0.46 -12.21
N ILE A 87 -10.17 1.19 -11.37
CA ILE A 87 -10.50 0.76 -10.00
C ILE A 87 -11.25 -0.56 -10.05
N GLU A 88 -10.79 -1.51 -9.24
CA GLU A 88 -11.45 -2.80 -9.08
C GLU A 88 -12.52 -2.71 -7.99
N VAL A 89 -13.61 -3.47 -8.13
CA VAL A 89 -14.65 -3.54 -7.10
C VAL A 89 -14.85 -4.99 -6.70
N ILE A 90 -14.55 -5.30 -5.43
CA ILE A 90 -14.71 -6.63 -4.83
C ILE A 90 -15.60 -6.49 -3.61
N ASP A 91 -16.72 -7.21 -3.56
CA ASP A 91 -17.69 -7.14 -2.46
C ASP A 91 -18.10 -5.69 -2.09
N ASN A 92 -18.32 -4.86 -3.11
CA ASN A 92 -18.62 -3.42 -2.99
C ASN A 92 -17.50 -2.55 -2.39
N ILE A 93 -16.30 -3.09 -2.22
CA ILE A 93 -15.10 -2.34 -1.83
C ILE A 93 -14.35 -1.93 -3.09
N LYS A 94 -14.02 -0.64 -3.22
CA LYS A 94 -13.17 -0.13 -4.30
C LYS A 94 -11.70 -0.37 -3.96
N LEU A 95 -10.90 -0.90 -4.87
CA LEU A 95 -9.48 -1.18 -4.67
C LEU A 95 -8.65 -0.62 -5.81
N PHE A 96 -7.45 -0.15 -5.49
CA PHE A 96 -6.43 0.03 -6.52
C PHE A 96 -6.02 -1.33 -7.10
N SER A 97 -5.61 -1.32 -8.36
CA SER A 97 -5.14 -2.53 -9.01
C SER A 97 -3.88 -3.08 -8.35
N GLU A 98 -3.60 -4.36 -8.57
CA GLU A 98 -2.41 -5.00 -8.03
C GLU A 98 -1.12 -4.37 -8.56
N LEU A 99 -1.10 -3.92 -9.82
CA LEU A 99 0.03 -3.19 -10.41
C LEU A 99 0.22 -1.80 -9.78
N ASP A 100 -0.87 -1.09 -9.51
CA ASP A 100 -0.81 0.18 -8.77
C ASP A 100 -0.21 -0.03 -7.38
N ILE A 101 -0.67 -1.06 -6.66
CA ILE A 101 -0.15 -1.39 -5.33
C ILE A 101 1.30 -1.87 -5.41
N ALA A 102 1.68 -2.64 -6.43
CA ALA A 102 3.06 -3.09 -6.64
C ALA A 102 4.02 -1.90 -6.83
N ALA A 103 3.66 -0.95 -7.68
CA ALA A 103 4.40 0.30 -7.85
C ALA A 103 4.54 1.06 -6.51
N MET A 104 3.45 1.14 -5.73
CA MET A 104 3.48 1.76 -4.40
C MET A 104 4.39 1.02 -3.42
N LYS A 105 4.51 -0.30 -3.52
CA LYS A 105 5.43 -1.11 -2.70
C LYS A 105 6.88 -0.85 -3.05
N ILE A 106 7.22 -0.72 -4.33
CA ILE A 106 8.56 -0.29 -4.74
C ILE A 106 8.90 1.07 -4.13
N ASN A 107 8.00 2.05 -4.24
CA ASN A 107 8.20 3.38 -3.64
C ASN A 107 8.37 3.31 -2.11
N ALA A 108 7.59 2.47 -1.42
CA ALA A 108 7.72 2.27 0.01
C ALA A 108 9.05 1.60 0.40
N ILE A 109 9.50 0.60 -0.34
CA ILE A 109 10.79 -0.08 -0.08
C ILE A 109 11.95 0.90 -0.26
N LEU A 110 11.94 1.70 -1.33
CA LEU A 110 12.95 2.74 -1.59
C LEU A 110 13.03 3.79 -0.46
N GLY A 111 11.91 4.07 0.22
CA GLY A 111 11.85 5.09 1.27
C GLY A 111 12.07 4.60 2.70
N ARG A 112 11.53 3.42 3.07
CA ARG A 112 11.53 2.92 4.46
C ARG A 112 12.00 1.48 4.67
N GLY A 113 11.97 0.65 3.61
CA GLY A 113 12.44 -0.73 3.66
C GLY A 113 11.92 -1.59 4.83
N VAL A 114 10.60 -1.67 5.09
CA VAL A 114 10.06 -2.50 6.20
C VAL A 114 9.55 -3.87 5.73
N LYS A 115 9.66 -4.92 6.56
CA LYS A 115 9.34 -6.33 6.21
C LYS A 115 7.99 -6.52 5.57
N LYS A 116 6.94 -5.86 6.07
CA LYS A 116 5.59 -6.00 5.50
C LYS A 116 5.52 -5.63 4.02
N ASP A 117 6.32 -4.67 3.56
CA ASP A 117 6.35 -4.27 2.15
C ASP A 117 7.04 -5.33 1.27
N TYR A 118 8.08 -5.99 1.79
CA TYR A 118 8.74 -7.11 1.11
C TYR A 118 7.84 -8.35 1.03
N PHE A 119 7.08 -8.66 2.08
CA PHE A 119 6.08 -9.74 2.05
C PHE A 119 5.00 -9.47 1.00
N ASP A 120 4.51 -8.23 0.95
CA ASP A 120 3.51 -7.83 -0.05
C ASP A 120 4.07 -7.93 -1.47
N LEU A 121 5.32 -7.48 -1.69
CA LEU A 121 5.97 -7.58 -3.00
C LEU A 121 6.25 -9.03 -3.40
N ALA A 122 6.66 -9.90 -2.46
CA ALA A 122 6.87 -11.31 -2.74
C ALA A 122 5.57 -12.04 -3.14
N GLU A 123 4.42 -11.64 -2.57
CA GLU A 123 3.13 -12.15 -3.03
C GLU A 123 2.83 -11.69 -4.46
N LEU A 124 3.00 -10.39 -4.75
CA LEU A 124 2.78 -9.81 -6.07
C LEU A 124 3.69 -10.43 -7.15
N LEU A 125 4.93 -10.80 -6.82
CA LEU A 125 5.87 -11.47 -7.72
C LEU A 125 5.45 -12.89 -8.13
N LYS A 126 4.42 -13.48 -7.51
CA LYS A 126 3.80 -14.72 -7.98
C LYS A 126 2.89 -14.50 -9.20
N HIS A 127 2.46 -13.26 -9.42
CA HIS A 127 1.46 -12.88 -10.43
C HIS A 127 2.05 -12.00 -11.54
N PHE A 128 3.10 -11.23 -11.23
CA PHE A 128 3.75 -10.30 -12.15
C PHE A 128 5.25 -10.52 -12.17
N SER A 129 5.87 -10.29 -13.33
CA SER A 129 7.34 -10.26 -13.40
C SER A 129 7.86 -8.99 -12.70
N LEU A 130 9.15 -9.01 -12.31
CA LEU A 130 9.77 -7.79 -11.77
C LEU A 130 9.81 -6.66 -12.81
N GLU A 131 9.95 -7.00 -14.09
CA GLU A 131 9.89 -6.03 -15.20
C GLU A 131 8.53 -5.33 -15.26
N ASP A 132 7.42 -6.08 -15.17
CA ASP A 132 6.06 -5.51 -15.13
C ASP A 132 5.90 -4.51 -13.98
N ILE A 133 6.41 -4.85 -12.79
CA ILE A 133 6.31 -4.01 -11.59
C ILE A 133 7.18 -2.76 -11.73
N ILE A 134 8.38 -2.85 -12.31
CA ILE A 134 9.25 -1.69 -12.56
C ILE A 134 8.64 -0.76 -13.61
N ASN A 135 8.07 -1.31 -14.69
CA ASN A 135 7.36 -0.53 -15.72
C ASN A 135 6.12 0.17 -15.14
N ALA A 136 5.39 -0.51 -14.25
CA ALA A 136 4.29 0.07 -13.49
C ALA A 136 4.77 1.23 -12.60
N TYR A 137 5.88 1.05 -11.89
CA TYR A 137 6.50 2.10 -11.07
C TYR A 137 6.89 3.32 -11.91
N GLN A 138 7.55 3.14 -13.06
CA GLN A 138 7.93 4.22 -13.97
C GLN A 138 6.72 5.04 -14.42
N THR A 139 5.65 4.35 -14.79
CA THR A 139 4.42 4.98 -15.28
C THR A 139 3.72 5.77 -14.17
N LYS A 140 3.74 5.25 -12.94
CA LYS A 140 3.10 5.89 -11.78
C LYS A 140 3.91 7.07 -11.22
N TYR A 141 5.23 7.00 -11.32
CA TYR A 141 6.18 8.00 -10.80
C TYR A 141 7.16 8.47 -11.88
N PRO A 142 6.69 9.14 -12.95
CA PRO A 142 7.52 9.47 -14.12
C PRO A 142 8.70 10.41 -13.78
N ASN A 143 8.58 11.21 -12.71
CA ASN A 143 9.60 12.16 -12.28
C ASN A 143 10.59 11.58 -11.25
N GLN A 144 10.47 10.31 -10.90
CA GLN A 144 11.36 9.66 -9.93
C GLN A 144 12.42 8.81 -10.64
N HIS A 145 13.65 9.32 -10.70
CA HIS A 145 14.77 8.66 -11.38
C HIS A 145 15.50 7.63 -10.49
N TYR A 146 14.76 6.75 -9.80
CA TYR A 146 15.33 5.75 -8.89
C TYR A 146 15.52 4.35 -9.50
N LEU A 147 15.33 4.20 -10.81
CA LEU A 147 15.30 2.89 -11.48
C LEU A 147 16.55 2.05 -11.23
N ILE A 148 17.72 2.70 -11.28
CA ILE A 148 19.02 2.05 -11.03
C ILE A 148 19.11 1.53 -9.59
N SER A 149 18.41 2.17 -8.65
CA SER A 149 18.41 1.82 -7.23
C SER A 149 17.42 0.71 -6.88
N ILE A 150 16.42 0.41 -7.72
CA ILE A 150 15.37 -0.58 -7.41
C ILE A 150 15.98 -1.97 -7.15
N PRO A 151 16.80 -2.57 -8.04
CA PRO A 151 17.38 -3.89 -7.79
C PRO A 151 18.14 -3.99 -6.45
N ASN A 152 18.89 -2.94 -6.12
CA ASN A 152 19.65 -2.85 -4.87
C ASN A 152 18.71 -2.76 -3.66
N ALA A 153 17.70 -1.88 -3.71
CA ALA A 153 16.73 -1.74 -2.63
C ALA A 153 15.96 -3.05 -2.37
N LEU A 154 15.59 -3.78 -3.44
CA LEU A 154 14.90 -5.07 -3.32
C LEU A 154 15.74 -6.20 -2.72
N THR A 155 17.07 -6.04 -2.69
CA THR A 155 18.00 -7.02 -2.12
C THR A 155 18.71 -6.53 -0.86
N TYR A 156 18.45 -5.28 -0.44
CA TYR A 156 19.01 -4.67 0.76
C TYR A 156 18.05 -4.81 1.95
N PHE A 157 18.18 -5.92 2.68
CA PHE A 157 17.26 -6.27 3.76
C PHE A 157 17.60 -5.66 5.12
N VAL A 158 18.74 -4.96 5.25
CA VAL A 158 19.28 -4.49 6.54
C VAL A 158 18.26 -3.61 7.28
N ASP A 159 17.63 -2.67 6.56
CA ASP A 159 16.62 -1.78 7.16
C ASP A 159 15.38 -2.56 7.61
N ALA A 160 15.01 -3.59 6.85
CA ALA A 160 13.85 -4.42 7.13
C ALA A 160 14.04 -5.30 8.37
N GLU A 161 15.27 -5.74 8.66
CA GLU A 161 15.54 -6.64 9.78
C GLU A 161 15.10 -6.06 11.13
N ASN A 162 15.14 -4.73 11.28
CA ASN A 162 14.71 -4.03 12.49
C ASN A 162 13.18 -3.95 12.65
N SER A 163 12.43 -4.25 11.60
CA SER A 163 10.96 -4.26 11.64
C SER A 163 10.41 -5.63 12.06
N PRO A 164 9.23 -5.67 12.72
CA PRO A 164 8.63 -6.93 13.15
C PRO A 164 8.20 -7.77 11.95
N ASN A 165 8.27 -9.10 12.11
CA ASN A 165 7.73 -10.02 11.12
C ASN A 165 6.20 -9.87 11.08
N PRO A 166 5.58 -9.71 9.89
CA PRO A 166 4.13 -9.77 9.79
C PRO A 166 3.64 -11.18 10.12
N ILE A 167 2.39 -11.28 10.57
CA ILE A 167 1.73 -12.58 10.75
C ILE A 167 1.36 -13.11 9.36
N SER A 168 2.20 -13.98 8.79
CA SER A 168 1.89 -14.68 7.55
C SER A 168 0.75 -15.68 7.77
N LEU A 169 -0.19 -15.71 6.83
CA LEU A 169 -1.35 -16.61 6.83
C LEU A 169 -1.16 -17.77 5.84
N ASN A 170 -0.32 -17.57 4.81
CA ASN A 170 0.09 -18.60 3.84
C ASN A 170 1.38 -19.35 4.24
N LYS A 171 1.87 -19.14 5.47
CA LYS A 171 3.09 -19.74 6.04
C LYS A 171 4.39 -19.34 5.35
N THR A 172 4.38 -18.31 4.50
CA THR A 172 5.60 -17.76 3.93
C THR A 172 6.50 -17.20 5.04
N SER A 173 7.75 -17.64 5.04
CA SER A 173 8.80 -17.20 5.95
C SER A 173 9.57 -16.00 5.42
N TRP A 174 10.26 -15.29 6.31
CA TRP A 174 11.11 -14.17 5.90
C TRP A 174 12.25 -14.59 4.96
N GLU A 175 12.84 -15.78 5.17
CA GLU A 175 13.89 -16.30 4.28
C GLU A 175 13.35 -16.61 2.88
N GLU A 176 12.14 -17.15 2.76
CA GLU A 176 11.49 -17.38 1.46
C GLU A 176 11.21 -16.06 0.73
N VAL A 177 10.78 -15.01 1.44
CA VAL A 177 10.63 -13.67 0.88
C VAL A 177 11.95 -13.16 0.32
N LYS A 178 13.03 -13.19 1.12
CA LYS A 178 14.37 -12.77 0.68
C LYS A 178 14.83 -13.53 -0.56
N ASN A 179 14.62 -14.85 -0.60
CA ASN A 179 14.99 -15.69 -1.74
C ASN A 179 14.17 -15.35 -2.98
N THR A 180 12.85 -15.14 -2.83
CA THR A 180 11.95 -14.75 -3.92
C THR A 180 12.44 -13.46 -4.59
N LEU A 181 12.73 -12.42 -3.80
CA LEU A 181 13.20 -11.15 -4.36
C LEU A 181 14.58 -11.26 -4.99
N LYS A 182 15.52 -11.99 -4.38
CA LYS A 182 16.85 -12.23 -4.97
C LYS A 182 16.76 -12.92 -6.33
N ILE A 183 15.88 -13.92 -6.46
CA ILE A 183 15.66 -14.63 -7.73
C ILE A 183 15.02 -13.68 -8.75
N ALA A 184 14.00 -12.93 -8.36
CA ALA A 184 13.33 -11.97 -9.24
C ALA A 184 14.31 -10.90 -9.77
N VAL A 185 15.14 -10.33 -8.89
CA VAL A 185 16.17 -9.35 -9.26
C VAL A 185 17.23 -9.98 -10.16
N ARG A 186 17.70 -11.19 -9.85
CA ARG A 186 18.67 -11.89 -10.70
C ARG A 186 18.11 -12.11 -12.10
N ASN A 187 16.86 -12.55 -12.22
CA ASN A 187 16.23 -12.80 -13.52
C ASN A 187 16.00 -11.52 -14.33
N TYR A 188 15.78 -10.38 -13.66
CA TYR A 188 15.61 -9.09 -14.32
C TYR A 188 16.92 -8.48 -14.84
N LEU A 189 18.07 -8.81 -14.24
CA LEU A 189 19.37 -8.27 -14.62
C LEU A 189 20.10 -9.08 -15.71
N ILE A 190 19.54 -10.22 -16.12
CA ILE A 190 20.10 -11.12 -17.15
C ILE A 190 19.37 -10.85 -18.47
#